data_AF-A0A7J3YQY6-F1
#
_entry.id   AF-A0A7J3YQY6-F1
#
_cell.length_a   1.000
_cell.length_b   1.000
_cell.length_c   1.000
_cell.angle_alpha   90.00
_cell.angle_beta   90.00
_cell.angle_gamma   90.00
#
_symmetry.space_group_name_H-M   'P 1'
#
loop_
_entity.id
_entity.type
_entity.pdbx_description
1 polymer ?
#
loop_
_entity_poly.entity_id
_entity_poly.type
_entity_poly.pdbx_seq_one_letter_code
_entity_poly.pdbx_strand_id
1 'polypeptide(L)'
;MSTMSLHYSDPVSLLVIRLGVLVSVFIPAGLLSVYVRRDYDIRDNIRGLLVCSGLTGVIGWFGGMYFFLLSLATVGTASTVLATALTPILSMITTRSVAGESHSYRLVLGAGLTSLGIGTAALLS
;
A
#
# COMPACT_ATOMS: atom_id res chain seq x y z
N MET A 1 6.59 -8.12 -26.19
CA MET A 1 7.84 -8.02 -25.41
C MET A 1 7.49 -7.52 -24.02
N SER A 2 7.28 -8.41 -23.04
CA SER A 2 6.92 -7.98 -21.67
C SER A 2 7.07 -9.11 -20.63
N THR A 3 8.10 -9.95 -20.76
CA THR A 3 8.43 -11.02 -19.79
C THR A 3 9.86 -10.85 -19.24
N MET A 4 10.32 -9.61 -19.05
CA MET A 4 11.71 -9.36 -18.63
C MET A 4 11.91 -8.82 -17.22
N SER A 5 10.90 -8.34 -16.49
CA SER A 5 11.19 -7.71 -15.18
C SER A 5 11.15 -8.63 -13.96
N LEU A 6 10.55 -9.83 -14.04
CA LEU A 6 10.39 -10.74 -12.89
C LEU A 6 11.11 -12.09 -13.02
N HIS A 7 11.93 -12.30 -14.07
CA HIS A 7 12.56 -13.60 -14.31
C HIS A 7 13.80 -13.87 -13.44
N TYR A 8 14.20 -12.92 -12.57
CA TYR A 8 15.51 -12.95 -11.90
C TYR A 8 15.46 -13.04 -10.37
N SER A 9 14.29 -13.00 -9.73
CA SER A 9 14.20 -13.17 -8.27
C SER A 9 12.85 -13.72 -7.86
N ASP A 10 12.87 -14.64 -6.91
CA ASP A 10 11.66 -15.18 -6.32
C ASP A 10 10.84 -14.06 -5.64
N PRO A 11 9.50 -14.08 -5.74
CA PRO A 11 8.63 -13.05 -5.18
C PRO A 11 8.84 -12.81 -3.67
N VAL A 12 9.28 -13.84 -2.95
CA VAL A 12 9.50 -13.79 -1.51
C VAL A 12 10.76 -12.99 -1.18
N SER A 13 11.87 -13.21 -1.89
CA SER A 13 13.11 -12.44 -1.74
C SER A 13 12.89 -10.96 -2.03
N LEU A 14 12.14 -10.63 -3.09
CA LEU A 14 11.78 -9.23 -3.39
C LEU A 14 10.97 -8.58 -2.27
N LEU A 15 10.03 -9.33 -1.70
CA LEU A 15 9.23 -8.87 -0.56
C LEU A 15 10.09 -8.64 0.68
N VAL A 16 11.01 -9.56 1.00
CA VAL A 16 11.93 -9.44 2.14
C VAL A 16 12.85 -8.22 1.98
N ILE A 17 13.45 -8.03 0.80
CA ILE A 17 14.31 -6.88 0.52
C ILE A 17 13.52 -5.58 0.71
N ARG A 18 12.31 -5.49 0.15
CA ARG A 18 11.48 -4.29 0.26
C ARG A 18 11.10 -3.99 1.72
N LEU A 19 10.70 -5.01 2.50
CA LEU A 19 10.41 -4.83 3.92
C LEU A 19 11.65 -4.38 4.70
N GLY A 20 12.82 -4.97 4.42
CA GLY A 20 14.08 -4.56 5.03
C GLY A 20 14.41 -3.09 4.79
N VAL A 21 14.25 -2.63 3.53
CA VAL A 21 14.44 -1.21 3.17
C VAL A 21 13.44 -0.32 3.91
N LEU A 22 12.15 -0.68 3.93
CA LEU A 22 11.12 0.12 4.62
C LEU A 22 11.42 0.24 6.11
N VAL A 23 11.77 -0.86 6.78
CA VAL A 23 12.13 -0.87 8.19
C VAL A 23 13.34 0.05 8.44
N SER A 24 14.37 -0.06 7.60
CA SER A 24 15.60 0.74 7.74
C SER A 24 15.38 2.25 7.56
N VAL A 25 14.38 2.66 6.78
CA VAL A 25 14.08 4.08 6.52
C VAL A 25 13.06 4.62 7.51
N PHE A 26 11.97 3.92 7.73
CA PHE A 26 10.84 4.43 8.50
C PHE A 26 11.01 4.32 10.01
N ILE A 27 11.78 3.35 10.54
CA ILE A 27 12.07 3.31 11.98
C ILE A 27 12.92 4.51 12.42
N PRO A 28 14.06 4.85 11.78
CA PRO A 28 14.82 6.03 12.15
C PRO A 28 14.04 7.33 11.94
N ALA A 29 13.27 7.43 10.84
CA ALA A 29 12.43 8.61 10.58
C ALA A 29 11.35 8.79 11.66
N GLY A 30 10.74 7.69 12.13
CA GLY A 30 9.78 7.71 13.24
C GLY A 30 10.42 8.08 14.58
N LEU A 31 11.63 7.58 14.86
CA LEU A 31 12.37 7.97 16.07
C LEU A 31 12.77 9.45 16.06
N LEU A 32 13.21 9.96 14.90
CA LEU A 32 13.53 11.37 14.72
C LEU A 32 12.29 12.26 14.94
N SER A 33 11.13 11.88 14.40
CA SER A 33 9.91 12.68 14.53
C SER A 33 9.44 12.77 15.99
N VAL A 34 9.56 11.68 16.76
CA VAL A 34 9.26 11.67 18.21
C VAL A 34 10.24 12.57 18.97
N TYR A 35 11.54 12.50 18.64
CA TYR A 35 12.56 13.32 19.31
C TYR A 35 12.39 14.81 19.04
N VAL A 36 12.06 15.19 17.79
CA VAL A 36 11.95 16.59 17.35
C VAL A 36 10.63 17.22 17.75
N ARG A 37 9.50 16.51 17.61
CA ARG A 37 8.17 17.11 17.83
C ARG A 37 7.64 16.95 19.24
N ARG A 38 8.15 15.99 20.05
CA ARG A 38 7.58 15.64 21.37
C ARG A 38 6.05 15.41 21.37
N ASP A 39 5.44 15.20 20.21
CA ASP A 39 3.99 15.14 20.02
C ASP A 39 3.38 13.81 20.49
N TYR A 40 4.18 12.82 20.88
CA TYR A 40 3.70 11.46 21.14
C TYR A 40 4.46 10.79 22.28
N ASP A 41 3.79 10.56 23.41
CA ASP A 41 4.32 9.70 24.47
C ASP A 41 4.05 8.24 24.10
N ILE A 42 5.09 7.57 23.59
CA ILE A 42 5.02 6.17 23.15
C ILE A 42 4.58 5.24 24.28
N ARG A 43 4.82 5.62 25.55
CA ARG A 43 4.54 4.76 26.71
C ARG A 43 3.05 4.59 27.00
N ASP A 44 2.22 5.60 26.73
CA ASP A 44 0.81 5.56 27.11
C ASP A 44 -0.04 4.66 26.21
N ASN A 45 0.40 4.38 24.97
CA ASN A 45 -0.40 3.59 24.03
C ASN A 45 0.43 2.62 23.17
N ILE A 46 1.54 2.11 23.71
CA ILE A 46 2.44 1.19 22.99
C ILE A 46 1.71 -0.07 22.50
N ARG A 47 0.73 -0.55 23.28
CA ARG A 47 -0.04 -1.76 22.94
C ARG A 47 -0.96 -1.51 21.74
N GLY A 48 -1.65 -0.37 21.71
CA GLY A 48 -2.48 0.02 20.56
C GLY A 48 -1.64 0.24 19.31
N LEU A 49 -0.49 0.91 19.45
CA LEU A 49 0.46 1.12 18.37
C LEU A 49 0.98 -0.20 17.80
N LEU A 50 1.40 -1.14 18.64
CA LEU A 50 1.90 -2.46 18.22
C LEU A 50 0.81 -3.30 17.54
N VAL A 51 -0.42 -3.26 18.04
CA VAL A 51 -1.53 -3.99 17.41
C VAL A 51 -1.90 -3.39 16.06
N CYS A 52 -2.05 -2.07 15.97
CA CYS A 52 -2.34 -1.40 14.69
C CYS A 52 -1.20 -1.59 13.68
N SER A 53 0.05 -1.31 14.08
CA SER A 53 1.20 -1.47 13.19
C SER A 53 1.42 -2.92 12.77
N GLY A 54 1.19 -3.88 13.68
CA GLY A 54 1.22 -5.31 13.38
C GLY A 54 0.15 -5.71 12.37
N LEU A 55 -1.10 -5.31 12.58
CA LEU A 55 -2.20 -5.60 11.66
C LEU A 55 -1.98 -4.94 10.29
N THR A 56 -1.60 -3.66 10.25
CA THR A 56 -1.33 -2.95 9.00
C THR A 56 -0.11 -3.54 8.28
N GLY A 57 0.94 -3.92 9.01
CA GLY A 57 2.12 -4.57 8.47
C GLY A 57 1.83 -5.95 7.87
N VAL A 58 1.07 -6.78 8.58
CA VAL A 58 0.75 -8.15 8.12
C VAL A 58 -0.29 -8.13 7.01
N ILE A 59 -1.41 -7.43 7.19
CA ILE A 59 -2.53 -7.47 6.24
C ILE A 59 -2.22 -6.60 5.02
N GLY A 60 -1.82 -5.35 5.25
CA GLY A 60 -1.57 -4.39 4.18
C GLY A 60 -0.28 -4.70 3.44
N TRP A 61 0.84 -4.71 4.16
CA TRP A 61 2.16 -4.81 3.54
C TRP A 61 2.54 -6.24 3.15
N PHE A 62 2.44 -7.21 4.05
CA PHE A 62 2.84 -8.57 3.73
C PHE A 62 1.83 -9.26 2.80
N GLY A 63 0.57 -9.34 3.22
CA GLY A 63 -0.50 -9.99 2.45
C GLY A 63 -0.75 -9.30 1.11
N GLY A 64 -1.01 -7.99 1.14
CA GLY A 64 -1.27 -7.21 -0.07
C GLY A 64 -0.14 -7.28 -1.10
N MET A 65 1.12 -7.15 -0.65
CA MET A 65 2.27 -7.21 -1.56
C MET A 65 2.49 -8.62 -2.11
N TYR A 66 2.29 -9.66 -1.31
CA TYR A 66 2.40 -11.04 -1.77
C TYR A 66 1.40 -11.32 -2.90
N PHE A 67 0.11 -10.96 -2.71
CA PHE A 67 -0.90 -11.12 -3.76
C PHE A 67 -0.62 -10.26 -4.99
N PHE A 68 -0.07 -9.06 -4.82
CA PHE A 68 0.34 -8.21 -5.92
C PHE A 68 1.46 -8.86 -6.76
N LEU A 69 2.52 -9.36 -6.12
CA LEU A 69 3.61 -10.04 -6.81
C LEU A 69 3.15 -11.34 -7.47
N LEU A 70 2.28 -12.09 -6.79
CA LEU A 70 1.67 -13.29 -7.37
C LEU A 70 0.83 -12.95 -8.60
N SER A 71 0.04 -11.87 -8.57
CA SER A 71 -0.74 -11.41 -9.72
C SER A 71 0.15 -11.02 -10.90
N LEU A 72 1.26 -10.32 -10.63
CA LEU A 72 2.25 -9.98 -11.68
C LEU A 72 2.84 -11.23 -12.34
N ALA A 73 3.12 -12.27 -11.55
CA ALA A 73 3.69 -13.52 -12.04
C ALA A 73 2.66 -14.40 -12.79
N THR A 74 1.38 -14.31 -12.46
CA THR A 74 0.33 -15.23 -12.97
C THR A 74 -0.50 -14.65 -14.09
N VAL A 75 -0.95 -13.39 -13.96
CA VAL A 75 -1.88 -12.73 -14.91
C VAL A 75 -1.15 -11.69 -15.77
N GLY A 76 0.03 -11.25 -15.32
CA GLY A 76 0.87 -10.30 -16.04
C GLY A 76 0.63 -8.85 -15.64
N THR A 77 1.63 -8.01 -15.96
CA THR A 77 1.74 -6.63 -15.48
C THR A 77 0.54 -5.76 -15.82
N ALA A 78 0.07 -5.76 -17.07
CA ALA A 78 -1.01 -4.90 -17.52
C ALA A 78 -2.33 -5.16 -16.76
N SER A 79 -2.70 -6.44 -16.61
CA SER A 79 -3.92 -6.83 -15.88
C SER A 79 -3.83 -6.54 -14.39
N THR A 80 -2.66 -6.76 -13.76
CA THR A 80 -2.46 -6.40 -12.35
C THR A 80 -2.57 -4.90 -12.14
N VAL A 81 -2.00 -4.08 -13.03
CA VAL A 81 -2.10 -2.61 -12.94
C VAL A 81 -3.55 -2.15 -13.04
N LEU A 82 -4.32 -2.69 -13.99
CA LEU A 82 -5.76 -2.40 -14.12
C LEU A 82 -6.54 -2.78 -12.85
N ALA A 83 -6.24 -3.93 -12.24
CA ALA A 83 -6.87 -4.32 -10.97
C ALA A 83 -6.51 -3.34 -9.84
N THR A 84 -5.26 -2.88 -9.75
CA THR A 84 -4.85 -1.89 -8.75
C THR A 84 -5.35 -0.47 -9.03
N ALA A 85 -5.78 -0.17 -10.26
CA ALA A 85 -6.41 1.10 -10.58
C ALA A 85 -7.72 1.31 -9.79
N LEU A 86 -8.35 0.24 -9.31
CA LEU A 86 -9.56 0.28 -8.47
C LEU A 86 -9.27 0.61 -7.00
N THR A 87 -8.02 0.54 -6.56
CA THR A 87 -7.62 0.78 -5.17
C THR A 87 -8.13 2.12 -4.61
N PRO A 88 -8.08 3.27 -5.32
CA PRO A 88 -8.60 4.54 -4.79
C PRO A 88 -10.10 4.48 -4.42
N ILE A 89 -10.89 3.77 -5.23
CA ILE A 89 -12.33 3.63 -5.03
C ILE A 89 -12.59 2.68 -3.85
N LEU A 90 -11.92 1.52 -3.83
CA LEU A 90 -12.03 0.57 -2.73
C LEU A 90 -11.59 1.19 -1.40
N SER A 91 -10.48 1.94 -1.39
CA SER A 91 -10.00 2.62 -0.20
C SER A 91 -11.06 3.58 0.36
N MET A 92 -11.72 4.39 -0.48
CA MET A 92 -12.80 5.27 0.01
C MET A 92 -14.00 4.49 0.57
N ILE A 93 -14.36 3.36 -0.05
CA ILE A 93 -15.45 2.52 0.47
C ILE A 93 -15.03 1.95 1.82
N THR A 94 -13.82 1.42 1.93
CA THR A 94 -13.29 0.83 3.16
C THR A 94 -13.13 1.88 4.26
N THR A 95 -12.59 3.06 3.99
CA THR A 95 -12.44 4.12 5.00
C THR A 95 -13.81 4.66 5.44
N ARG A 96 -14.77 4.79 4.52
CA ARG A 96 -16.14 5.14 4.88
C ARG A 96 -16.79 4.08 5.77
N SER A 97 -16.60 2.79 5.46
CA SER A 97 -17.22 1.69 6.21
C SER A 97 -16.53 1.39 7.54
N VAL A 98 -15.21 1.45 7.60
CA VAL A 98 -14.41 1.06 8.78
C VAL A 98 -14.13 2.25 9.68
N ALA A 99 -13.73 3.39 9.13
CA ALA A 99 -13.42 4.60 9.88
C ALA A 99 -14.61 5.55 10.04
N GLY A 100 -15.74 5.28 9.35
CA GLY A 100 -16.94 6.11 9.43
C GLY A 100 -16.79 7.48 8.73
N GLU A 101 -15.77 7.65 7.89
CA GLU A 101 -15.46 8.94 7.28
C GLU A 101 -16.53 9.37 6.26
N SER A 102 -17.03 10.59 6.41
CA SER A 102 -17.93 11.20 5.42
C SER A 102 -17.12 11.76 4.25
N HIS A 103 -17.34 11.23 3.06
CA HIS A 103 -16.63 11.65 1.85
C HIS A 103 -17.45 12.66 1.07
N SER A 104 -16.84 13.80 0.74
CA SER A 104 -17.46 14.80 -0.15
C SER A 104 -17.57 14.26 -1.58
N TYR A 105 -18.58 14.70 -2.32
CA TYR A 105 -18.77 14.35 -3.74
C TYR A 105 -17.53 14.67 -4.61
N ARG A 106 -16.78 15.71 -4.26
CA ARG A 106 -15.52 16.08 -4.95
C ARG A 106 -14.42 15.01 -4.79
N LEU A 107 -14.33 14.39 -3.61
CA LEU A 107 -13.37 13.30 -3.36
C LEU A 107 -13.74 12.05 -4.17
N VAL A 108 -15.03 11.75 -4.28
CA VAL A 108 -15.53 10.61 -5.05
C VAL A 108 -15.21 10.79 -6.54
N LEU A 109 -15.47 11.98 -7.09
CA LEU A 109 -15.10 12.29 -8.47
C LEU A 109 -13.59 12.26 -8.69
N GLY A 110 -12.81 12.81 -7.75
CA GLY A 110 -11.36 12.80 -7.82
C GLY A 110 -10.79 11.38 -7.87
N ALA A 111 -11.24 10.48 -6.99
CA ALA A 111 -10.79 9.10 -7.01
C ALA A 111 -11.25 8.33 -8.26
N GLY A 112 -12.44 8.63 -8.78
CA GLY A 112 -12.91 8.10 -10.07
C GLY A 112 -12.00 8.53 -11.22
N LEU A 113 -11.65 9.81 -11.29
CA LEU A 113 -10.71 10.35 -12.27
C LEU A 113 -9.32 9.73 -12.14
N THR A 114 -8.81 9.56 -10.91
CA THR A 114 -7.52 8.89 -10.67
C THR A 114 -7.55 7.45 -11.14
N SER A 115 -8.62 6.70 -10.84
CA SER A 115 -8.80 5.32 -11.28
C SER A 115 -8.84 5.21 -12.81
N LEU A 116 -9.59 6.10 -13.48
CA LEU A 116 -9.64 6.19 -14.93
C LEU A 116 -8.30 6.58 -15.55
N GLY A 117 -7.57 7.52 -14.93
CA GLY A 117 -6.23 7.92 -15.37
C GLY A 117 -5.23 6.77 -15.32
N ILE A 118 -5.22 6.00 -14.23
CA ILE A 118 -4.36 4.82 -14.11
C ILE A 118 -4.76 3.77 -15.15
N GLY A 119 -6.06 3.52 -15.33
CA GLY A 119 -6.55 2.53 -16.29
C GLY A 119 -6.22 2.87 -17.74
N THR A 120 -6.42 4.12 -18.13
CA THR A 120 -6.08 4.60 -19.48
C THR A 120 -4.57 4.59 -19.73
N ALA A 121 -3.77 5.02 -18.75
CA ALA A 121 -2.30 4.94 -18.85
C ALA A 121 -1.82 3.50 -19.02
N ALA A 122 -2.40 2.55 -18.28
CA ALA A 122 -2.05 1.13 -18.35
C ALA A 122 -2.45 0.46 -19.68
N LEU A 123 -3.48 0.97 -20.37
CA LEU A 123 -3.89 0.50 -21.70
C LEU A 123 -3.03 1.06 -22.83
N LEU A 124 -2.39 2.21 -22.60
CA LEU A 124 -1.52 2.88 -23.58
C LEU A 124 -0.06 2.42 -23.51
N SER A 125 0.32 1.69 -22.45
CA SER A 125 1.66 1.15 -22.19
C SER A 125 1.81 -0.30 -22.63
#